data_AF-A0A2E3RIA1-F1
#
_entry.id   AF-A0A2E3RIA1-F1
#
_cell.length_a   1.000
_cell.length_b   1.000
_cell.length_c   1.000
_cell.angle_alpha   90.00
_cell.angle_beta   90.00
_cell.angle_gamma   90.00
#
_symmetry.space_group_name_H-M   'P 1'
#
loop_
_entity.id
_entity.type
_entity.pdbx_description
1 polymer ?
#
loop_
_entity_poly.entity_id
_entity_poly.type
_entity_poly.pdbx_seq_one_letter_code
_entity_poly.pdbx_strand_id
1 'polypeptide(L)'
;MKEAGLAWQPKVGHYVFDRGKVCKRGSPFQERVYFILDYECFCRHVGGADVLAHEMVWLPTWYDCREVLRQGGVTDLEVIEIVSTAIRDGNELTELYKKILSVPACLKEFDAKVR
;
A
#
# COMPACT_ATOMS: atom_id res chain seq x y z
N MET A 1 0.48 5.11 7.54
CA MET A 1 0.25 3.68 7.19
C MET A 1 1.48 2.85 7.48
N LYS A 2 2.60 2.99 6.74
CA LYS A 2 3.84 2.24 7.05
C LYS A 2 4.30 2.43 8.51
N GLU A 3 4.40 3.69 8.95
CA GLU A 3 4.77 4.04 10.33
C GLU A 3 3.70 3.65 11.37
N ALA A 4 2.45 3.44 10.93
CA ALA A 4 1.36 3.01 11.79
C ALA A 4 1.27 1.48 11.93
N GLY A 5 2.24 0.73 11.37
CA GLY A 5 2.30 -0.72 11.49
C GLY A 5 1.46 -1.49 10.47
N LEU A 6 0.95 -0.86 9.40
CA LEU A 6 0.27 -1.59 8.33
C LEU A 6 1.22 -2.65 7.76
N ALA A 7 0.86 -3.92 7.94
CA ALA A 7 1.69 -5.05 7.51
C ALA A 7 1.60 -5.24 6.00
N TRP A 8 2.45 -4.51 5.31
CA TRP A 8 2.58 -4.58 3.87
C TRP A 8 3.79 -5.43 3.48
N GLN A 9 3.58 -6.37 2.57
CA GLN A 9 4.65 -7.03 1.83
C GLN A 9 4.60 -6.58 0.36
N PRO A 10 5.75 -6.23 -0.25
CA PRO A 10 5.78 -5.89 -1.66
C PRO A 10 5.39 -7.11 -2.52
N LYS A 11 4.49 -6.92 -3.48
CA LYS A 11 4.08 -7.95 -4.46
C LYS A 11 3.86 -7.31 -5.83
N VAL A 12 3.81 -8.15 -6.86
CA VAL A 12 3.42 -7.74 -8.21
C VAL A 12 2.05 -7.04 -8.16
N GLY A 13 1.91 -5.96 -8.92
CA GLY A 13 0.69 -5.16 -8.96
C GLY A 13 0.66 -4.00 -7.95
N HIS A 14 1.68 -3.84 -7.11
CA HIS A 14 1.73 -2.71 -6.16
C HIS A 14 2.39 -1.47 -6.77
N TYR A 15 1.80 -0.31 -6.48
CA TYR A 15 2.47 0.97 -6.57
C TYR A 15 3.30 1.22 -5.31
N VAL A 16 4.51 1.73 -5.48
CA VAL A 16 5.42 2.04 -4.39
C VAL A 16 6.08 3.40 -4.58
N PHE A 17 6.25 4.12 -3.49
CA PHE A 17 7.04 5.34 -3.44
C PHE A 17 8.45 5.04 -2.92
N ASP A 18 9.46 5.40 -3.70
CA ASP A 18 10.87 5.29 -3.37
C ASP A 18 11.29 6.43 -2.43
N ARG A 19 11.08 6.19 -1.13
CA ARG A 19 11.47 7.12 -0.07
C ARG A 19 12.99 7.18 0.06
N GLY A 20 13.67 6.06 -0.12
CA GLY A 20 15.13 5.92 0.03
C GLY A 20 15.95 6.44 -1.16
N LYS A 21 15.32 6.72 -2.30
CA LYS A 21 15.98 7.09 -3.56
C LYS A 21 16.92 5.99 -4.08
N VAL A 22 16.53 4.72 -3.91
CA VAL A 22 17.33 3.57 -4.33
C VAL A 22 17.19 3.27 -5.82
N CYS A 23 16.08 3.67 -6.44
CA CYS A 23 15.90 3.53 -7.88
C CYS A 23 16.74 4.57 -8.62
N LYS A 24 17.72 4.09 -9.39
CA LYS A 24 18.63 4.97 -10.17
C LYS A 24 18.00 5.50 -11.45
N ARG A 25 17.05 4.77 -12.02
CA ARG A 25 16.32 5.17 -13.23
C ARG A 25 15.10 6.00 -12.83
N GLY A 26 14.81 7.03 -13.62
CA GLY A 26 13.59 7.82 -13.44
C GLY A 26 12.33 6.95 -13.51
N SER A 27 11.31 7.35 -12.76
CA SER A 27 10.00 6.72 -12.81
C SER A 27 9.27 7.04 -14.12
N PRO A 28 8.55 6.06 -14.72
CA PRO A 28 7.62 6.32 -15.83
C PRO A 28 6.27 6.92 -15.38
N PHE A 29 6.06 7.08 -14.06
CA PHE A 29 4.90 7.69 -13.42
C PHE A 29 5.30 9.06 -12.82
N GLN A 30 4.69 9.43 -11.68
CA GLN A 30 5.13 10.56 -10.88
C GLN A 30 6.53 10.31 -10.30
N GLU A 31 7.22 11.39 -9.95
CA GLU A 31 8.57 11.31 -9.38
C GLU A 31 8.64 10.29 -8.24
N ARG A 32 9.58 9.35 -8.34
CA ARG A 32 9.84 8.28 -7.34
C ARG A 32 8.68 7.30 -7.12
N VAL A 33 7.63 7.31 -7.94
CA VAL A 33 6.56 6.30 -7.86
C VAL A 33 6.83 5.18 -8.86
N TYR A 34 6.87 3.93 -8.43
CA TYR A 34 7.12 2.78 -9.30
C TYR A 34 5.98 1.77 -9.19
N PHE A 35 5.85 0.93 -10.22
CA PHE A 35 4.91 -0.18 -10.23
C PHE A 35 5.68 -1.50 -10.31
N ILE A 36 5.38 -2.43 -9.41
CA ILE A 36 6.05 -3.73 -9.37
C ILE A 36 5.42 -4.63 -10.44
N LEU A 37 6.03 -4.67 -11.64
CA LEU A 37 5.63 -5.56 -12.74
C LEU A 37 6.16 -6.98 -12.56
N ASP A 38 7.41 -7.10 -12.14
CA ASP A 38 8.12 -8.34 -11.90
C ASP A 38 8.86 -8.17 -10.57
N TYR A 39 8.48 -8.98 -9.58
CA TYR A 39 9.02 -8.86 -8.24
C TYR A 39 10.53 -9.15 -8.19
N GLU A 40 11.00 -10.21 -8.85
CA GLU A 40 12.41 -10.60 -8.80
C GLU A 40 13.30 -9.57 -9.49
N CYS A 41 12.88 -9.10 -10.66
CA CYS A 41 13.59 -8.07 -11.40
C CYS A 41 13.63 -6.76 -10.62
N PHE A 42 12.49 -6.33 -10.07
CA PHE A 42 12.39 -5.11 -9.27
C PHE A 42 13.25 -5.21 -8.01
N CYS A 43 13.16 -6.33 -7.29
CA CYS A 43 13.97 -6.64 -6.11
C CYS A 43 15.47 -6.55 -6.40
N ARG A 44 15.95 -7.17 -7.48
CA ARG A 44 17.36 -7.04 -7.91
C ARG A 44 17.74 -5.60 -8.25
N HIS A 45 16.84 -4.84 -8.87
CA HIS A 45 17.09 -3.45 -9.26
C HIS A 45 17.28 -2.52 -8.05
N VAL A 46 16.50 -2.72 -6.98
CA VAL A 46 16.53 -1.87 -5.78
C VAL A 46 17.59 -2.31 -4.76
N GLY A 47 18.26 -3.45 -4.96
CA GLY A 47 19.31 -3.93 -4.08
C GLY A 47 18.89 -5.02 -3.08
N GLY A 48 17.78 -5.71 -3.34
CA GLY A 48 17.31 -6.86 -2.55
C GLY A 48 15.98 -6.63 -1.84
N ALA A 49 15.43 -7.71 -1.26
CA ALA A 49 14.10 -7.71 -0.64
C ALA A 49 14.06 -6.86 0.63
N ASP A 50 15.14 -6.85 1.42
CA ASP A 50 15.23 -6.04 2.64
C ASP A 50 15.22 -4.55 2.33
N VAL A 51 16.00 -4.13 1.32
CA VAL A 51 16.01 -2.74 0.84
C VAL A 51 14.64 -2.36 0.29
N LEU A 52 14.00 -3.25 -0.48
CA LEU A 52 12.66 -3.04 -1.00
C LEU A 52 11.66 -2.79 0.14
N ALA A 53 11.65 -3.64 1.16
CA ALA A 53 10.73 -3.51 2.29
C ALA A 53 11.01 -2.26 3.15
N HIS A 54 12.27 -1.87 3.30
CA HIS A 54 12.67 -0.74 4.14
C HIS A 54 12.53 0.63 3.45
N GLU A 55 12.96 0.73 2.20
CA GLU A 55 13.06 2.00 1.46
C GLU A 55 11.82 2.35 0.66
N MET A 56 11.00 1.37 0.30
CA MET A 56 9.76 1.62 -0.42
C MET A 56 8.58 1.78 0.53
N VAL A 57 7.65 2.65 0.15
CA VAL A 57 6.37 2.83 0.83
C VAL A 57 5.27 2.40 -0.12
N TRP A 58 4.41 1.48 0.31
CA TRP A 58 3.23 1.12 -0.47
C TRP A 58 2.32 2.32 -0.71
N LEU A 59 1.81 2.43 -1.93
CA LEU A 59 0.73 3.33 -2.30
C LEU A 59 -0.48 2.45 -2.68
N PRO A 60 -1.33 2.08 -1.70
CA PRO A 60 -2.49 1.25 -1.98
C PRO A 60 -3.43 1.94 -2.95
N THR A 61 -3.93 1.19 -3.93
CA THR A 61 -5.05 1.64 -4.75
C THR A 61 -6.36 1.58 -3.95
N TRP A 62 -7.43 2.07 -4.56
CA TRP A 62 -8.79 1.87 -4.07
C TRP A 62 -9.14 0.40 -3.81
N TYR A 63 -8.77 -0.47 -4.75
CA TYR A 63 -9.01 -1.90 -4.62
C TYR A 63 -8.24 -2.46 -3.43
N ASP A 64 -6.96 -2.12 -3.31
CA ASP A 64 -6.12 -2.55 -2.18
C ASP A 64 -6.68 -2.10 -0.83
N CYS A 65 -7.16 -0.86 -0.72
CA CYS A 65 -7.76 -0.36 0.51
C CYS A 65 -8.98 -1.16 0.92
N ARG A 66 -9.85 -1.53 -0.04
CA ARG A 66 -11.02 -2.36 0.23
C ARG A 66 -10.64 -3.75 0.71
N GLU A 67 -9.61 -4.36 0.14
CA GLU A 67 -9.12 -5.66 0.61
C GLU A 67 -8.58 -5.58 2.04
N VAL A 68 -7.78 -4.56 2.36
CA VAL A 68 -7.26 -4.33 3.73
C VAL A 68 -8.41 -4.13 4.72
N LEU A 69 -9.38 -3.28 4.38
CA LEU A 69 -10.56 -3.01 5.22
C LEU A 69 -11.41 -4.27 5.43
N ARG A 70 -11.63 -5.07 4.39
CA ARG A 70 -12.37 -6.33 4.48
C ARG A 70 -11.67 -7.32 5.41
N GLN A 71 -10.34 -7.43 5.31
CA GLN A 71 -9.54 -8.24 6.23
C GLN A 71 -9.62 -7.73 7.68
N GLY A 72 -9.76 -6.42 7.86
CA GLY A 72 -10.01 -5.77 9.15
C GLY A 72 -11.45 -5.89 9.66
N GLY A 73 -12.35 -6.55 8.93
CA GLY A 73 -13.76 -6.76 9.31
C GLY A 73 -14.70 -5.61 8.94
N VAL A 74 -14.26 -4.64 8.14
CA VAL A 74 -15.10 -3.55 7.64
C VAL A 74 -15.89 -4.03 6.44
N THR A 75 -17.20 -3.80 6.46
CA THR A 75 -18.11 -4.25 5.41
C THR A 75 -18.07 -3.36 4.18
N ASP A 76 -18.49 -3.90 3.02
CA ASP A 76 -18.61 -3.10 1.80
C ASP A 76 -19.63 -1.95 1.95
N LEU A 77 -20.67 -2.11 2.79
CA LEU A 77 -21.64 -1.05 3.08
C LEU A 77 -20.98 0.14 3.82
N GLU A 78 -20.16 -0.13 4.84
CA GLU A 78 -19.40 0.93 5.53
C GLU A 78 -18.42 1.63 4.57
N VAL A 79 -17.77 0.87 3.68
CA VAL A 79 -16.89 1.46 2.66
C VAL A 79 -17.68 2.38 1.73
N ILE A 80 -18.86 1.95 1.26
CA ILE A 80 -19.72 2.76 0.40
C ILE A 80 -20.14 4.06 1.10
N GLU A 81 -20.50 3.99 2.39
CA GLU A 81 -20.88 5.18 3.16
C GLU A 81 -19.73 6.21 3.20
N ILE A 82 -18.52 5.77 3.56
CA ILE A 82 -17.31 6.62 3.57
C ILE A 82 -17.10 7.26 2.20
N VAL A 83 -17.09 6.44 1.16
CA VAL A 83 -16.79 6.86 -0.21
C VAL A 83 -17.85 7.80 -0.76
N SER A 84 -19.13 7.54 -0.51
CA SER A 84 -20.26 8.32 -1.04
C SER A 84 -20.18 9.80 -0.64
N THR A 85 -19.66 10.08 0.57
CA THR A 85 -19.44 11.44 1.06
C THR A 85 -18.18 12.07 0.50
N ALA A 86 -17.13 11.26 0.31
CA ALA A 86 -15.81 11.70 -0.12
C ALA A 86 -15.68 11.95 -1.64
N ILE A 87 -16.49 11.27 -2.48
CA ILE A 87 -16.43 11.39 -3.95
C ILE A 87 -16.58 12.84 -4.40
N ARG A 88 -17.50 13.58 -3.78
CA ARG A 88 -17.78 14.97 -4.16
C ARG A 88 -16.53 15.86 -4.04
N ASP A 89 -15.69 15.56 -3.06
CA ASP A 89 -14.53 16.38 -2.71
C ASP A 89 -13.22 15.78 -3.24
N GLY A 90 -13.27 14.64 -3.94
CA GLY A 90 -12.12 13.97 -4.58
C GLY A 90 -11.08 13.45 -3.59
N ASN A 91 -11.48 13.13 -2.36
CA ASN A 91 -10.59 12.75 -1.26
C ASN A 91 -10.84 11.30 -0.77
N GLU A 92 -11.47 10.47 -1.57
CA GLU A 92 -11.94 9.15 -1.17
C GLU A 92 -10.82 8.24 -0.70
N LEU A 93 -9.70 8.21 -1.41
CA LEU A 93 -8.55 7.39 -1.03
C LEU A 93 -7.96 7.86 0.32
N THR A 94 -8.02 9.16 0.60
CA THR A 94 -7.60 9.71 1.90
C THR A 94 -8.53 9.24 3.02
N GLU A 95 -9.84 9.24 2.79
CA GLU A 95 -10.81 8.75 3.78
C GLU A 95 -10.68 7.24 4.00
N LEU A 96 -10.40 6.47 2.96
CA LEU A 96 -10.09 5.04 3.10
C LEU A 96 -8.82 4.80 3.91
N TYR A 97 -7.75 5.59 3.69
CA TYR A 97 -6.54 5.51 4.53
C TYR A 97 -6.82 5.83 5.99
N LYS A 98 -7.64 6.85 6.27
CA LYS A 98 -8.05 7.20 7.63
C LYS A 98 -8.82 6.06 8.29
N LYS A 99 -9.76 5.41 7.57
CA LYS A 99 -10.50 4.25 8.08
C LYS A 99 -9.57 3.06 8.33
N ILE A 100 -8.60 2.78 7.47
CA ILE A 100 -7.60 1.73 7.70
C ILE A 100 -6.83 2.00 9.00
N LEU A 101 -6.41 3.25 9.21
CA LEU A 101 -5.67 3.64 10.41
C LEU A 101 -6.52 3.63 11.68
N SER A 102 -7.84 3.77 11.58
CA SER A 102 -8.76 3.71 12.72
C SER A 102 -9.21 2.30 13.09
N VAL A 103 -8.88 1.29 12.29
CA VAL A 103 -9.24 -0.12 12.52
C VAL A 103 -7.98 -0.90 12.91
N PRO A 104 -7.75 -1.17 14.22
CA PRO A 104 -6.53 -1.85 14.67
C PRO A 104 -6.30 -3.22 14.02
N ALA A 105 -7.37 -3.92 13.63
CA ALA A 105 -7.27 -5.19 12.92
C ALA A 105 -6.55 -5.07 11.55
N CYS A 106 -6.58 -3.90 10.91
CA CYS A 106 -5.85 -3.65 9.66
C CYS A 106 -4.33 -3.46 9.88
N LEU A 107 -3.91 -3.13 11.10
CA LEU A 107 -2.52 -2.75 11.43
C LEU A 107 -1.73 -3.91 12.06
N LYS A 108 -2.27 -5.13 12.08
CA LYS A 108 -1.58 -6.28 12.64
C LYS A 108 -0.49 -6.76 11.70
N GLU A 109 0.67 -7.12 12.26
CA GLU A 109 1.74 -7.82 11.56
C GLU A 109 1.19 -9.08 10.86
N PHE A 110 1.51 -9.23 9.57
CA PHE A 110 1.38 -10.51 8.90
C PHE A 110 2.42 -11.42 9.55
N ASP A 111 1.97 -12.33 10.42
CA ASP A 111 2.77 -13.42 10.97
C ASP A 111 3.29 -14.22 9.77
N ALA A 112 4.54 -13.96 9.39
CA ALA A 112 5.23 -14.60 8.28
C ALA A 112 5.55 -16.05 8.65
N LYS A 113 4.51 -16.87 8.87
CA LYS A 113 4.63 -18.32 8.95
C LYS A 113 4.57 -18.89 7.55
N VAL A 114 5.77 -19.08 7.01
CA VAL A 114 6.24 -20.26 6.26
C VAL A 114 5.27 -20.82 5.22
N ARG A 115 5.65 -20.68 3.94
CA ARG A 115 5.83 -21.81 3.01
C ARG A 115 6.66 -21.39 1.80
#